data_AF-A0A133N658-F1
#
_entry.id   AF-A0A133N658-F1
#
_cell.length_a   1.000
_cell.length_b   1.000
_cell.length_c   1.000
_cell.angle_alpha   90.00
_cell.angle_beta   90.00
_cell.angle_gamma   90.00
#
_symmetry.space_group_name_H-M   'P 1'
#
loop_
_entity.id
_entity.type
_entity.pdbx_description
1 polymer ?
#
loop_
_entity_poly.entity_id
_entity_poly.type
_entity_poly.pdbx_seq_one_letter_code
_entity_poly.pdbx_strand_id
1 'polypeptide(L)'
;MKAFDMLAKLSEELKRAKEQIFEDFATIIKLKEELYGVRDNQLSHTFTTEDGKSVVLGYRNTDSFDDTVHVGIEKVKGYIKSLASGEKKEDIERVLNLLLKKDKNGNLKANRVLELQKIAEQINDNNLLEGVKIIQESYKPMKTSTFIECYIRDKETGQRISIPLTMTGV
;
A
#
# COMPACT_ATOMS: atom_id res chain seq x y z
N MET A 1 -31.60 -19.26 -10.86
CA MET A 1 -31.98 -19.47 -9.45
C MET A 1 -32.27 -18.08 -8.92
N LYS A 2 -33.48 -17.78 -8.41
CA LYS A 2 -33.87 -16.38 -8.06
C LYS A 2 -32.83 -15.64 -7.20
N ALA A 3 -32.22 -16.33 -6.23
CA ALA A 3 -31.16 -15.78 -5.40
C ALA A 3 -29.90 -15.40 -6.19
N PHE A 4 -29.48 -16.23 -7.15
CA PHE A 4 -28.35 -15.93 -8.05
C PHE A 4 -28.63 -14.69 -8.88
N ASP A 5 -29.82 -14.61 -9.48
CA ASP A 5 -30.19 -13.52 -10.38
C ASP A 5 -30.22 -12.16 -9.63
N MET A 6 -30.71 -12.17 -8.38
CA MET A 6 -30.66 -11.00 -7.49
C MET A 6 -29.21 -10.58 -7.15
N LEU A 7 -28.36 -11.52 -6.76
CA LEU A 7 -26.97 -11.23 -6.38
C LEU A 7 -26.14 -10.74 -7.59
N ALA A 8 -26.34 -11.34 -8.76
CA ALA A 8 -25.69 -10.92 -9.99
C ALA A 8 -26.08 -9.49 -10.38
N LYS A 9 -27.37 -9.14 -10.23
CA LYS A 9 -27.87 -7.78 -10.50
C LYS A 9 -27.25 -6.76 -9.56
N LEU A 10 -27.20 -7.02 -8.25
CA LEU A 10 -26.56 -6.12 -7.27
C LEU A 10 -25.07 -5.92 -7.56
N SER A 11 -24.36 -6.98 -7.95
CA SER A 11 -22.95 -6.89 -8.34
C SER A 11 -22.75 -6.00 -9.56
N GLU A 12 -23.63 -6.09 -10.55
CA GLU A 12 -23.57 -5.27 -11.76
C GLU A 12 -23.92 -3.80 -11.46
N GLU A 13 -24.88 -3.53 -10.59
CA GLU A 13 -25.21 -2.17 -10.13
C GLU A 13 -24.03 -1.52 -9.39
N LEU A 14 -23.37 -2.26 -8.49
CA LEU A 14 -22.17 -1.78 -7.80
C LEU A 14 -21.01 -1.51 -8.77
N LYS A 15 -20.84 -2.37 -9.78
CA LYS A 15 -19.82 -2.17 -10.80
C LYS A 15 -20.06 -0.88 -11.60
N ARG A 16 -21.28 -0.67 -12.09
CA ARG A 16 -21.65 0.55 -12.84
C ARG A 16 -21.50 1.80 -12.00
N ALA A 17 -21.97 1.77 -10.76
CA ALA A 17 -21.81 2.89 -9.83
C ALA A 17 -20.32 3.21 -9.62
N LYS A 18 -19.47 2.18 -9.47
CA LYS A 18 -18.03 2.36 -9.32
C LYS A 18 -17.41 3.02 -10.55
N GLU A 19 -17.72 2.55 -11.74
CA GLU A 19 -17.21 3.11 -13.00
C GLU A 19 -17.58 4.59 -13.15
N GLN A 20 -18.86 4.93 -12.95
CA GLN A 20 -19.34 6.31 -13.04
C GLN A 20 -18.65 7.24 -12.06
N ILE A 21 -18.52 6.84 -10.78
CA ILE A 21 -17.89 7.69 -9.77
C ILE A 21 -16.40 7.91 -10.11
N PHE A 22 -15.68 6.89 -10.58
CA PHE A 22 -14.28 7.10 -10.98
C PHE A 22 -14.16 8.06 -12.18
N GLU A 23 -15.09 8.02 -13.13
CA GLU A 23 -15.12 8.96 -14.25
C GLU A 23 -15.42 10.39 -13.80
N ASP A 24 -16.46 10.58 -12.99
CA ASP A 24 -16.87 11.88 -12.46
C ASP A 24 -15.73 12.56 -11.67
N PHE A 25 -15.08 11.78 -10.81
CA PHE A 25 -14.00 12.30 -9.98
C PHE A 25 -12.65 12.38 -10.68
N ALA A 26 -12.42 11.65 -11.78
CA ALA A 26 -11.19 11.80 -12.57
C ALA A 26 -11.01 13.24 -13.08
N THR A 27 -12.10 13.87 -13.52
CA THR A 27 -12.10 15.28 -13.95
C THR A 27 -11.75 16.20 -12.79
N ILE A 28 -12.33 15.97 -11.61
CA ILE A 28 -12.09 16.78 -10.40
C ILE A 28 -10.64 16.63 -9.93
N ILE A 29 -10.10 15.41 -9.93
CA ILE A 29 -8.71 15.13 -9.55
C ILE A 29 -7.75 15.82 -10.51
N LYS A 30 -7.99 15.73 -11.82
CA LYS A 30 -7.17 16.40 -12.83
C LYS A 30 -7.15 17.92 -12.64
N LEU A 31 -8.31 18.54 -12.39
CA LEU A 31 -8.40 19.98 -12.09
C LEU A 31 -7.62 20.34 -10.82
N LYS A 32 -7.68 19.52 -9.77
CA LYS A 32 -6.90 19.71 -8.55
C LYS A 32 -5.38 19.65 -8.84
N GLU A 33 -4.92 18.71 -9.65
CA GLU A 33 -3.51 18.60 -10.04
C GLU A 33 -3.05 19.83 -10.84
N GLU A 34 -3.87 20.32 -11.78
CA GLU A 34 -3.59 21.50 -12.58
C GLU A 34 -3.51 22.79 -11.72
N LEU A 35 -4.41 22.94 -10.75
CA LEU A 35 -4.47 24.13 -9.89
C LEU A 35 -3.35 24.19 -8.84
N TYR A 36 -2.94 23.05 -8.29
CA TYR A 36 -1.99 22.99 -7.19
C TYR A 36 -0.60 22.50 -7.59
N GLY A 37 -0.40 22.03 -8.83
CA GLY A 37 0.92 21.67 -9.38
C GLY A 37 1.61 20.47 -8.73
N VAL A 38 0.90 19.73 -7.87
CA VAL A 38 1.44 18.55 -7.19
C VAL A 38 1.02 17.32 -7.98
N ARG A 39 2.01 16.58 -8.53
CA ARG A 39 1.76 15.21 -9.03
C ARG A 39 1.33 14.36 -7.85
N ASP A 40 0.05 14.02 -7.80
CA ASP A 40 -0.53 13.43 -6.61
C ASP A 40 -0.13 11.95 -6.55
N ASN A 41 0.97 11.64 -5.86
CA ASN A 41 1.30 10.27 -5.44
C ASN A 41 0.32 9.75 -4.36
N GLN A 42 -0.79 10.46 -4.16
CA GLN A 42 -1.86 10.18 -3.23
C GLN A 42 -2.62 8.92 -3.66
N LEU A 43 -2.78 8.00 -2.70
CA LEU A 43 -3.43 6.72 -2.93
C LEU A 43 -4.95 6.79 -2.83
N SER A 44 -5.46 7.84 -2.20
CA SER A 44 -6.90 8.08 -2.08
C SER A 44 -7.24 9.57 -1.95
N HIS A 45 -8.38 9.94 -2.52
CA HIS A 45 -8.96 11.28 -2.42
C HIS A 45 -10.23 11.21 -1.58
N THR A 46 -10.37 12.14 -0.64
CA THR A 46 -11.59 12.29 0.16
C THR A 46 -12.29 13.58 -0.23
N PHE A 47 -13.55 13.48 -0.63
CA PHE A 47 -14.40 14.62 -0.91
C PHE A 47 -15.49 14.66 0.16
N THR A 48 -15.62 15.79 0.85
CA THR A 48 -16.62 15.97 1.91
C THR A 48 -17.47 17.19 1.63
N THR A 49 -18.77 17.02 1.69
CA THR A 49 -19.75 18.12 1.57
C THR A 49 -19.93 18.82 2.91
N GLU A 50 -20.46 20.04 2.88
CA GLU A 50 -20.72 20.84 4.09
C GLU A 50 -21.70 20.15 5.06
N ASP A 51 -22.66 19.38 4.52
CA ASP A 51 -23.61 18.60 5.32
C ASP A 51 -23.03 17.29 5.88
N GLY A 52 -21.72 17.07 5.70
CA GLY A 52 -20.97 16.01 6.38
C GLY A 52 -21.01 14.65 5.67
N LYS A 53 -21.37 14.58 4.39
CA LYS A 53 -21.24 13.35 3.58
C LYS A 53 -19.84 13.29 3.00
N SER A 54 -19.21 12.13 3.06
CA SER A 54 -17.87 11.94 2.51
C SER A 54 -17.82 10.75 1.56
N VAL A 55 -17.19 10.94 0.42
CA VAL A 55 -16.80 9.87 -0.51
C VAL A 55 -15.28 9.79 -0.53
N VAL A 56 -14.74 8.58 -0.37
CA VAL A 56 -13.32 8.29 -0.48
C VAL A 56 -13.12 7.38 -1.68
N LEU A 57 -12.28 7.82 -2.62
CA LEU A 57 -11.90 7.07 -3.81
C LEU A 57 -10.42 6.77 -3.75
N GLY A 58 -10.01 5.54 -4.04
CA GLY A 58 -8.60 5.22 -3.99
C GLY A 58 -8.20 3.94 -4.69
N TYR A 59 -6.89 3.72 -4.66
CA TYR A 59 -6.25 2.53 -5.16
C TYR A 59 -5.70 1.74 -3.97
N ARG A 60 -6.02 0.45 -3.94
CA ARG A 60 -5.25 -0.49 -3.15
C ARG A 60 -3.99 -0.81 -3.92
N ASN A 61 -2.88 -0.84 -3.20
CA ASN A 61 -1.60 -1.24 -3.74
C ASN A 61 -1.10 -2.47 -3.02
N THR A 62 -0.30 -3.25 -3.72
CA THR A 62 0.57 -4.24 -3.10
C THR A 62 2.01 -3.81 -3.28
N ASP A 63 2.81 -4.11 -2.26
CA ASP A 63 4.25 -3.93 -2.34
C ASP A 63 4.78 -4.83 -3.47
N SER A 64 5.44 -4.21 -4.45
CA SER A 64 6.09 -4.90 -5.55
C SER A 64 7.46 -4.27 -5.76
N PHE A 65 8.37 -5.06 -6.32
CA PHE A 65 9.76 -4.69 -6.52
C PHE A 65 10.18 -5.13 -7.91
N ASP A 66 11.03 -4.37 -8.58
CA ASP A 66 11.64 -4.78 -9.84
C ASP A 66 12.76 -5.81 -9.62
N ASP A 67 13.30 -6.33 -10.72
CA ASP A 67 14.29 -7.42 -10.70
C ASP A 67 15.58 -7.08 -9.94
N THR A 68 15.89 -5.79 -9.76
CA THR A 68 17.10 -5.35 -9.04
C THR A 68 17.03 -5.66 -7.54
N VAL A 69 15.83 -5.95 -7.01
CA VAL A 69 15.64 -6.35 -5.60
C VAL A 69 16.50 -7.57 -5.23
N HIS A 70 16.70 -8.49 -6.17
CA HIS A 70 17.53 -9.67 -5.96
C HIS A 70 19.00 -9.32 -5.74
N VAL A 71 19.51 -8.32 -6.46
CA VAL A 71 20.89 -7.81 -6.30
C VAL A 71 21.07 -7.25 -4.90
N GLY A 72 20.11 -6.44 -4.43
CA GLY A 72 20.13 -5.90 -3.08
C GLY A 72 20.05 -6.98 -2.01
N ILE A 73 19.14 -7.96 -2.16
CA ILE A 73 19.01 -9.11 -1.24
C ILE A 73 20.32 -9.90 -1.17
N GLU A 74 21.00 -10.18 -2.29
CA GLU A 74 22.25 -10.92 -2.29
C GLU A 74 23.39 -10.15 -1.62
N LYS A 75 23.46 -8.82 -1.77
CA LYS A 75 24.41 -7.98 -1.02
C LYS A 75 24.17 -8.05 0.49
N VAL A 76 22.91 -7.93 0.92
CA VAL A 76 22.56 -8.05 2.35
C VAL A 76 22.90 -9.45 2.87
N LYS A 77 22.64 -10.52 2.12
CA LYS A 77 23.07 -11.87 2.48
C LYS A 77 24.59 -12.01 2.53
N GLY A 78 25.31 -11.34 1.63
CA GLY A 78 26.78 -11.29 1.64
C GLY A 78 27.32 -10.71 2.95
N TYR A 79 26.71 -9.61 3.41
CA TYR A 79 27.01 -9.05 4.73
C TYR A 79 26.71 -10.04 5.88
N ILE A 80 25.55 -10.71 5.86
CA ILE A 80 25.24 -11.72 6.89
C ILE A 80 26.28 -12.85 6.91
N LYS A 81 26.72 -13.32 5.73
CA LYS A 81 27.75 -14.37 5.62
C LYS A 81 29.10 -13.91 6.17
N SER A 82 29.49 -12.64 5.98
CA SER A 82 30.74 -12.15 6.55
C SER A 82 30.69 -12.13 8.08
N LEU A 83 29.52 -11.80 8.66
CA LEU A 83 29.29 -11.85 10.11
C LEU A 83 29.29 -13.25 10.72
N ALA A 84 28.88 -14.28 9.97
CA ALA A 84 28.85 -15.67 10.44
C ALA A 84 30.25 -16.21 10.83
N SER A 85 31.31 -15.46 10.47
CA SER A 85 32.70 -15.72 10.84
C SER A 85 33.12 -15.04 12.16
N GLY A 86 32.22 -14.29 12.84
CA GLY A 86 32.51 -13.52 14.06
C GLY A 86 31.38 -13.54 15.11
N GLU A 87 31.52 -12.77 16.20
CA GLU A 87 30.63 -12.79 17.38
C GLU A 87 29.35 -11.91 17.27
N LYS A 88 28.85 -11.61 16.06
CA LYS A 88 27.68 -10.72 15.87
C LYS A 88 26.38 -11.49 15.58
N LYS A 89 26.07 -12.49 16.41
CA LYS A 89 24.92 -13.39 16.19
C LYS A 89 23.56 -12.68 16.25
N GLU A 90 23.41 -11.67 17.11
CA GLU A 90 22.15 -10.94 17.28
C GLU A 90 21.81 -10.05 16.06
N ASP A 91 22.81 -9.40 15.46
CA ASP A 91 22.63 -8.60 14.24
C ASP A 91 22.24 -9.47 13.04
N ILE A 92 22.84 -10.66 12.93
CA ILE A 92 22.49 -11.68 11.92
C ILE A 92 21.02 -12.08 12.06
N GLU A 93 20.57 -12.43 13.26
CA GLU A 93 19.20 -12.86 13.49
C GLU A 93 18.19 -11.74 13.18
N ARG A 94 18.51 -10.49 13.52
CA ARG A 94 17.65 -9.34 13.22
C ARG A 94 17.49 -9.10 11.72
N VAL A 95 18.60 -9.05 10.97
CA VAL A 95 18.57 -8.83 9.51
C VAL A 95 17.91 -10.01 8.80
N LEU A 96 18.20 -11.24 9.21
CA LEU A 96 17.63 -12.45 8.61
C LEU A 96 16.11 -12.52 8.84
N ASN A 97 15.63 -12.20 10.04
CA ASN A 97 14.20 -12.17 10.36
C ASN A 97 13.41 -11.17 9.49
N LEU A 98 14.04 -10.07 9.08
CA LEU A 98 13.41 -9.08 8.21
C LEU A 98 13.39 -9.52 6.74
N LEU A 99 14.43 -10.19 6.26
CA LEU A 99 14.49 -10.71 4.88
C LEU A 99 13.64 -11.97 4.65
N LEU A 100 13.52 -12.84 5.67
CA LEU A 100 12.83 -14.13 5.56
C LEU A 100 11.30 -14.00 5.68
N LYS A 101 10.79 -12.93 6.31
CA LYS A 101 9.35 -12.69 6.42
C LYS A 101 8.80 -12.01 5.16
N LYS A 102 8.91 -12.74 4.07
CA LYS A 102 8.15 -12.47 2.84
C LYS A 102 6.65 -12.55 3.14
N ASP A 103 5.84 -11.83 2.36
CA ASP A 103 4.41 -12.03 2.37
C ASP A 103 4.02 -13.41 1.81
N LYS A 104 2.72 -13.73 1.78
CA LYS A 104 2.21 -15.02 1.28
C LYS A 104 2.60 -15.30 -0.18
N ASN A 105 2.98 -14.27 -0.92
CA ASN A 105 3.34 -14.34 -2.34
C ASN A 105 4.86 -14.34 -2.55
N GLY A 106 5.66 -14.31 -1.48
CA GLY A 106 7.12 -14.32 -1.57
C GLY A 106 7.77 -12.94 -1.74
N ASN A 107 7.00 -11.86 -1.62
CA ASN A 107 7.48 -10.48 -1.79
C ASN A 107 7.95 -9.87 -0.45
N LEU A 108 8.90 -8.95 -0.52
CA LEU A 108 9.26 -8.11 0.64
C LEU A 108 8.13 -7.14 0.96
N LYS A 109 8.08 -6.65 2.21
CA LYS A 109 7.13 -5.60 2.62
C LYS A 109 7.83 -4.26 2.75
N ALA A 110 7.23 -3.18 2.28
CA ALA A 110 7.81 -1.84 2.30
C ALA A 110 8.19 -1.40 3.72
N ASN A 111 7.30 -1.63 4.70
CA ASN A 111 7.56 -1.33 6.11
C ASN A 111 8.80 -2.03 6.66
N ARG A 112 9.13 -3.24 6.16
CA ARG A 112 10.31 -4.00 6.58
C ARG A 112 11.58 -3.48 5.94
N VAL A 113 11.49 -2.99 4.70
CA VAL A 113 12.63 -2.31 4.06
C VAL A 113 13.00 -1.03 4.82
N LEU A 114 12.02 -0.28 5.34
CA LEU A 114 12.26 0.87 6.21
C LEU A 114 12.91 0.48 7.54
N GLU A 115 12.48 -0.60 8.18
CA GLU A 115 13.13 -1.13 9.39
C GLU A 115 14.56 -1.61 9.10
N LEU A 116 14.77 -2.30 7.98
CA LEU A 116 16.07 -2.77 7.55
C LEU A 116 17.04 -1.61 7.29
N GLN A 117 16.56 -0.50 6.75
CA GLN A 117 17.34 0.74 6.61
C GLN A 117 17.82 1.28 7.95
N LYS A 118 16.92 1.40 8.93
CA LYS A 118 17.30 1.91 10.26
C LYS A 118 18.39 1.05 10.90
N ILE A 119 18.29 -0.27 10.75
CA ILE A 119 19.32 -1.20 11.25
C ILE A 119 20.63 -1.03 10.47
N ALA A 120 20.56 -0.91 9.14
CA ALA A 120 21.74 -0.70 8.31
C ALA A 120 22.49 0.60 8.66
N GLU A 121 21.75 1.67 8.92
CA GLU A 121 22.29 2.96 9.39
C GLU A 121 22.95 2.84 10.76
N GLN A 122 22.39 2.07 11.69
CA GLN A 122 22.98 1.83 13.01
C GLN A 122 24.28 1.02 12.93
N ILE A 123 24.32 0.01 12.05
CA ILE A 123 25.48 -0.84 11.83
C ILE A 123 26.57 -0.09 11.07
N ASN A 124 26.19 0.81 10.17
CA ASN A 124 27.05 1.63 9.32
C ASN A 124 28.06 0.81 8.48
N ASP A 125 27.63 -0.34 7.97
CA ASP A 125 28.42 -1.17 7.05
C ASP A 125 28.08 -0.82 5.59
N ASN A 126 29.09 -0.59 4.77
CA ASN A 126 28.91 -0.16 3.38
C ASN A 126 28.16 -1.19 2.52
N ASN A 127 28.43 -2.49 2.68
CA ASN A 127 27.78 -3.52 1.89
C ASN A 127 26.30 -3.68 2.29
N LEU A 128 26.02 -3.59 3.59
CA LEU A 128 24.66 -3.60 4.10
C LEU A 128 23.88 -2.38 3.61
N LEU A 129 24.41 -1.17 3.77
CA LEU A 129 23.78 0.07 3.32
C LEU A 129 23.49 0.07 1.83
N GLU A 130 24.45 -0.35 1.00
CA GLU A 130 24.29 -0.45 -0.45
C GLU A 130 23.21 -1.49 -0.82
N GLY A 131 23.23 -2.66 -0.17
CA GLY A 131 22.23 -3.71 -0.39
C GLY A 131 20.81 -3.22 -0.06
N VAL A 132 20.63 -2.54 1.07
CA VAL A 132 19.34 -1.96 1.45
C VAL A 132 18.90 -0.87 0.49
N LYS A 133 19.82 0.01 0.07
CA LYS A 133 19.52 1.08 -0.87
C LYS A 133 18.98 0.53 -2.20
N ILE A 134 19.60 -0.52 -2.74
CA ILE A 134 19.11 -1.18 -3.96
C ILE A 134 17.70 -1.76 -3.74
N ILE A 135 17.44 -2.41 -2.61
CA ILE A 135 16.09 -2.90 -2.27
C ILE A 135 15.08 -1.76 -2.24
N GLN A 136 15.44 -0.59 -1.70
CA GLN A 136 14.58 0.58 -1.67
C GLN A 136 14.29 1.15 -3.06
N GLU A 137 15.33 1.30 -3.88
CA GLU A 137 15.21 1.84 -5.23
C GLU A 137 14.39 0.92 -6.15
N SER A 138 14.44 -0.38 -5.89
CA SER A 138 13.65 -1.40 -6.59
C SER A 138 12.15 -1.37 -6.23
N TYR A 139 11.73 -0.65 -5.18
CA TYR A 139 10.33 -0.62 -4.77
C TYR A 139 9.44 0.08 -5.81
N LYS A 140 8.50 -0.67 -6.37
CA LYS A 140 7.49 -0.25 -7.35
C LYS A 140 6.10 -0.66 -6.85
N PRO A 141 5.39 0.15 -6.06
CA PRO A 141 4.05 -0.20 -5.61
C PRO A 141 3.13 -0.42 -6.82
N MET A 142 2.44 -1.55 -6.84
CA MET A 142 1.53 -1.91 -7.93
C MET A 142 0.08 -1.68 -7.49
N LYS A 143 -0.68 -0.91 -8.25
CA LYS A 143 -2.13 -0.75 -8.06
C LYS A 143 -2.83 -2.07 -8.35
N THR A 144 -3.51 -2.65 -7.38
CA THR A 144 -4.17 -3.97 -7.51
C THR A 144 -5.66 -3.89 -7.70
N SER A 145 -6.31 -2.91 -7.06
CA SER A 145 -7.74 -2.71 -7.18
C SER A 145 -8.11 -1.29 -6.80
N THR A 146 -9.25 -0.83 -7.30
CA THR A 146 -9.86 0.43 -6.87
C THR A 146 -10.88 0.18 -5.77
N PHE A 147 -11.05 1.13 -4.87
CA PHE A 147 -12.09 1.09 -3.85
C PHE A 147 -12.84 2.42 -3.75
N ILE A 148 -14.06 2.34 -3.23
CA ILE A 148 -14.89 3.48 -2.87
C ILE A 148 -15.41 3.23 -1.47
N GLU A 149 -15.29 4.22 -0.60
CA GLU A 149 -15.92 4.22 0.72
C GLU A 149 -16.85 5.43 0.82
N CYS A 150 -17.95 5.24 1.55
CA CYS A 150 -18.97 6.26 1.73
C CYS A 150 -19.22 6.44 3.22
N TYR A 151 -19.35 7.69 3.66
CA TYR A 151 -19.57 8.03 5.06
C TYR A 151 -20.61 9.13 5.20
N ILE A 152 -21.33 9.09 6.30
CA ILE A 152 -22.17 10.19 6.78
C ILE A 152 -21.71 10.62 8.16
N ARG A 153 -21.66 11.93 8.40
CA ARG A 153 -21.41 12.48 9.73
C ARG A 153 -22.70 12.48 10.53
N ASP A 154 -22.65 11.86 11.71
CA ASP A 154 -23.70 11.94 12.70
C ASP A 154 -23.78 13.37 13.26
N LYS A 155 -25.00 13.95 13.27
CA LYS A 155 -25.19 15.35 13.63
C LYS A 155 -25.13 15.61 15.13
N GLU A 156 -25.38 14.59 15.95
CA GLU A 156 -25.44 14.72 17.41
C GLU A 156 -24.07 14.47 18.04
N THR A 157 -23.37 13.44 17.57
CA THR A 157 -22.08 12.98 18.10
C THR A 157 -20.89 13.47 17.29
N GLY A 158 -21.11 13.92 16.05
CA GLY A 158 -20.04 14.32 15.11
C GLY A 158 -19.27 13.14 14.51
N GLN A 159 -19.65 11.90 14.81
CA GLN A 159 -18.93 10.70 14.37
C GLN A 159 -19.13 10.43 12.87
N ARG A 160 -18.10 9.94 12.18
CA ARG A 160 -18.22 9.44 10.80
C ARG A 160 -18.74 8.01 10.82
N ILE A 161 -19.96 7.79 10.33
CA ILE A 161 -20.60 6.49 10.17
C ILE A 161 -20.36 6.00 8.75
N SER A 162 -19.82 4.78 8.61
CA SER A 162 -19.61 4.14 7.31
C SER A 162 -20.93 3.65 6.72
N ILE A 163 -21.13 3.88 5.43
CA ILE A 163 -22.20 3.25 4.64
C ILE A 163 -21.55 2.06 3.91
N PRO A 164 -21.84 0.81 4.34
CA PRO A 164 -21.16 -0.36 3.79
C PRO A 164 -21.54 -0.60 2.33
N LEU A 165 -20.53 -0.79 1.48
CA LEU A 165 -20.69 -1.14 0.06
C LEU A 165 -20.28 -2.59 -0.24
N THR A 166 -20.03 -3.39 0.80
CA THR A 166 -19.59 -4.78 0.71
C THR A 166 -20.51 -5.68 1.51
N MET A 167 -20.81 -6.88 0.99
CA MET A 167 -21.68 -7.85 1.68
C MET A 167 -21.17 -8.29 3.05
N THR A 168 -19.87 -8.22 3.31
CA THR A 168 -19.27 -8.54 4.63
C THR A 168 -19.44 -7.42 5.65
N GLY A 169 -19.84 -6.22 5.22
CA GLY A 169 -19.96 -5.04 6.07
C GLY A 169 -21.40 -4.63 6.35
N VAL A 170 -22.39 -5.30 5.75
CA VAL A 170 -23.83 -5.10 5.99
C VAL A 170 -24.37 -6.05 7.04
#